data_AF-A0A928G1B6-F1
#
_entry.id   AF-A0A928G1B6-F1
#
_cell.length_a   1.000
_cell.length_b   1.000
_cell.length_c   1.000
_cell.angle_alpha   90.00
_cell.angle_beta   90.00
_cell.angle_gamma   90.00
#
_symmetry.space_group_name_H-M   'P 1'
#
loop_
_entity.id
_entity.type
_entity.pdbx_description
1 polymer ?
#
loop_
_entity_poly.entity_id
_entity_poly.type
_entity_poly.pdbx_seq_one_letter_code
_entity_poly.pdbx_strand_id
1 'polypeptide(L)'
;MKKFFSMMAIALAAFAFVGCDKEGGDTPTPGGGDGVAALATPAPTVDQASVTTNSFTVAWPAVQGAIGYLYTVNDSAPQSLAINSVQVTGLTADTTYTFKVRALSGDTAKNLDSDWGSCTVTTKAASQGGTSSHACLNGTDYYLILLDATSYESVKDRVKADYRPNDTTNFLYVWEETLLGGTTSGLGYYGNAGEAWTSLVYNGKGWFGAGFFSNQKAELDKLAEIAAVNGEGYYLHMAWMGTYTGTYSVVMYDNSAEAKVYIGDENAEYGFKRDGEWHEIEIPMTVFFGKGLYYRAENIPAEGMNVLAIVQGDDGTMPAGFDIDAFFIYKK
;
A
#
# COMPACT_ATOMS: atom_id res chain seq x y z
N MET A 1 0.58 14.67 -21.23
CA MET A 1 1.15 13.90 -20.11
C MET A 1 2.68 14.02 -20.17
N LYS A 2 3.26 14.83 -19.28
CA LYS A 2 4.72 14.92 -19.11
C LYS A 2 5.11 13.84 -18.10
N LYS A 3 5.93 12.88 -18.52
CA LYS A 3 6.46 11.83 -17.63
C LYS A 3 7.49 12.48 -16.71
N PHE A 4 7.21 12.49 -15.40
CA PHE A 4 8.20 12.89 -14.40
C PHE A 4 9.26 11.79 -14.28
N PHE A 5 10.48 12.10 -14.69
CA PHE A 5 11.66 11.35 -14.27
C PHE A 5 11.98 11.78 -12.84
N SER A 6 11.74 10.89 -11.87
CA SER A 6 12.23 11.08 -10.51
C SER A 6 13.73 10.78 -10.50
N MET A 7 14.53 11.84 -10.42
CA MET A 7 15.97 11.78 -10.24
C MET A 7 16.22 11.83 -8.74
N MET A 8 16.40 10.68 -8.09
CA MET A 8 16.71 10.62 -6.66
C MET A 8 18.24 10.65 -6.48
N ALA A 9 18.71 11.71 -5.81
CA ALA A 9 20.11 11.89 -5.46
C ALA A 9 20.54 10.84 -4.42
N ILE A 10 21.70 10.21 -4.66
CA ILE A 10 22.32 9.26 -3.72
C ILE A 10 23.57 9.93 -3.14
N ALA A 11 23.64 9.99 -1.82
CA ALA A 11 24.75 10.55 -1.06
C ALA A 11 26.04 9.75 -1.29
N LEU A 12 27.11 10.44 -1.68
CA LEU A 12 28.45 9.88 -1.81
C LEU A 12 29.09 9.79 -0.41
N ALA A 13 29.35 8.57 0.09
CA ALA A 13 30.23 8.37 1.23
C ALA A 13 31.69 8.34 0.74
N ALA A 14 32.48 9.37 1.09
CA ALA A 14 33.90 9.43 0.79
C ALA A 14 34.70 8.66 1.86
N PHE A 15 35.42 7.61 1.45
CA PHE A 15 36.46 6.99 2.27
C PHE A 15 37.82 7.56 1.88
N ALA A 16 38.50 8.21 2.83
CA ALA A 16 39.87 8.65 2.69
C ALA A 16 40.82 7.49 3.07
N PHE A 17 41.77 7.15 2.19
CA PHE A 17 42.92 6.33 2.56
C PHE A 17 44.16 7.19 2.73
N VAL A 18 44.83 6.96 3.85
CA VAL A 18 46.14 7.50 4.22
C VAL A 18 47.19 6.97 3.26
N GLY A 19 47.94 7.88 2.63
CA GLY A 19 49.13 7.55 1.87
C GLY A 19 50.30 7.22 2.79
N CYS A 20 51.01 6.14 2.47
CA CYS A 20 52.38 5.93 2.92
C CYS A 20 53.26 5.78 1.68
N ASP A 21 54.08 6.80 1.44
CA ASP A 21 55.26 6.75 0.56
C ASP A 21 56.45 6.15 1.33
N LYS A 22 57.12 5.14 0.75
CA LYS A 22 58.58 5.21 0.53
C LYS A 22 59.14 4.11 -0.37
N GLU A 23 59.66 4.59 -1.50
CA GLU A 23 60.86 4.25 -2.30
C GLU A 23 61.62 2.91 -2.15
N GLY A 24 62.06 2.42 -3.31
CA GLY A 24 63.25 1.58 -3.45
C GLY A 24 63.18 0.64 -4.65
N GLY A 25 63.55 1.13 -5.84
CA GLY A 25 63.53 0.36 -7.08
C GLY A 25 64.64 -0.69 -7.18
N ASP A 26 64.35 -1.74 -7.94
CA ASP A 26 65.28 -2.44 -8.82
C ASP A 26 64.48 -3.07 -9.97
N THR A 27 65.00 -2.93 -11.19
CA THR A 27 64.51 -3.56 -12.44
C THR A 27 65.72 -4.29 -13.09
N PRO A 28 65.60 -5.12 -14.14
CA PRO A 28 64.43 -5.78 -14.76
C PRO A 28 64.66 -7.29 -15.05
N THR A 29 63.61 -8.04 -15.42
CA THR A 29 63.72 -9.01 -16.54
C THR A 29 62.37 -9.16 -17.23
N PRO A 30 62.26 -8.93 -18.55
CA PRO A 30 61.03 -9.15 -19.31
C PRO A 30 60.89 -10.63 -19.68
N GLY A 31 59.99 -11.32 -18.99
CA GLY A 31 59.54 -12.68 -19.34
C GLY A 31 58.20 -12.60 -20.07
N GLY A 32 58.17 -13.08 -21.31
CA GLY A 32 57.06 -12.92 -22.24
C GLY A 32 55.73 -13.54 -21.84
N GLY A 33 54.69 -12.86 -22.31
CA GLY A 33 53.29 -13.27 -22.35
C GLY A 33 52.46 -12.07 -22.80
N ASP A 34 52.33 -11.86 -24.11
CA ASP A 34 51.50 -10.80 -24.73
C ASP A 34 49.99 -11.11 -24.55
N GLY A 35 49.56 -11.32 -23.31
CA GLY A 35 48.16 -11.42 -22.92
C GLY A 35 47.68 -10.07 -22.42
N VAL A 36 46.77 -9.44 -23.16
CA VAL A 36 46.05 -8.25 -22.70
C VAL A 36 45.31 -8.60 -21.40
N ALA A 37 45.56 -7.88 -20.30
CA ALA A 37 44.96 -8.18 -18.99
C ALA A 37 43.45 -7.89 -18.97
N ALA A 38 42.66 -8.68 -18.23
CA ALA A 38 41.24 -8.40 -18.06
C ALA A 38 41.00 -7.30 -17.02
N LEU A 39 39.90 -6.54 -17.19
CA LEU A 39 39.43 -5.61 -16.15
C LEU A 39 39.10 -6.35 -14.85
N ALA A 40 39.18 -5.63 -13.73
CA ALA A 40 38.80 -6.20 -12.43
C ALA A 40 37.33 -6.62 -12.41
N THR A 41 37.06 -7.81 -11.89
CA THR A 41 35.71 -8.36 -11.75
C THR A 41 34.89 -7.50 -10.78
N PRO A 42 33.72 -6.96 -11.18
CA PRO A 42 32.87 -6.21 -10.27
C PRO A 42 32.37 -7.10 -9.11
N ALA A 43 32.26 -6.53 -7.91
CA ALA A 43 31.67 -7.20 -6.75
C ALA A 43 30.26 -6.63 -6.48
N PRO A 44 29.19 -7.20 -7.07
CA PRO A 44 27.83 -6.72 -6.85
C PRO A 44 27.33 -7.03 -5.44
N THR A 45 26.74 -6.02 -4.79
CA THR A 45 26.09 -6.12 -3.49
C THR A 45 24.64 -5.69 -3.62
N VAL A 46 23.74 -6.49 -3.05
CA VAL A 46 22.31 -6.17 -3.00
C VAL A 46 22.05 -5.24 -1.83
N ASP A 47 21.34 -4.14 -2.09
CA ASP A 47 20.77 -3.33 -1.02
C ASP A 47 19.57 -4.07 -0.42
N GLN A 48 19.79 -4.74 0.72
CA GLN A 48 18.76 -5.56 1.37
C GLN A 48 17.53 -4.75 1.79
N ALA A 49 17.66 -3.44 2.02
CA ALA A 49 16.52 -2.58 2.34
C ALA A 49 15.60 -2.34 1.13
N SER A 50 16.16 -2.44 -0.08
CA SER A 50 15.42 -2.24 -1.34
C SER A 50 14.63 -3.46 -1.81
N VAL A 51 14.80 -4.63 -1.18
CA VAL A 51 14.17 -5.88 -1.62
C VAL A 51 12.66 -5.83 -1.34
N THR A 52 11.87 -5.92 -2.40
CA THR A 52 10.40 -6.03 -2.36
C THR A 52 9.96 -7.44 -2.77
N THR A 53 8.65 -7.64 -2.94
CA THR A 53 8.07 -8.88 -3.49
C THR A 53 8.36 -9.07 -4.98
N ASN A 54 8.77 -8.01 -5.71
CA ASN A 54 8.91 -8.05 -7.16
C ASN A 54 10.11 -7.23 -7.70
N SER A 55 10.97 -6.70 -6.84
CA SER A 55 12.12 -5.88 -7.22
C SER A 55 13.24 -5.88 -6.17
N PHE A 56 14.43 -5.49 -6.60
CA PHE A 56 15.57 -5.20 -5.73
C PHE A 56 16.57 -4.27 -6.43
N THR A 57 17.44 -3.61 -5.68
CA THR A 57 18.55 -2.79 -6.19
C THR A 57 19.90 -3.44 -5.91
N VAL A 58 20.79 -3.43 -6.90
CA VAL A 58 22.17 -3.91 -6.79
C VAL A 58 23.14 -2.81 -7.18
N ALA A 59 24.24 -2.69 -6.44
CA ALA A 59 25.34 -1.78 -6.75
C ALA A 59 26.70 -2.48 -6.64
N TRP A 60 27.70 -1.98 -7.35
CA TRP A 60 29.08 -2.47 -7.27
C TRP A 60 30.07 -1.31 -7.28
N PRO A 61 31.30 -1.49 -6.76
CA PRO A 61 32.37 -0.50 -6.92
C PRO A 61 32.66 -0.22 -8.40
N ALA A 62 32.98 1.03 -8.74
CA ALA A 62 33.38 1.37 -10.09
C ALA A 62 34.70 0.67 -10.47
N VAL A 63 34.73 0.04 -11.65
CA VAL A 63 35.90 -0.64 -12.18
C VAL A 63 36.70 0.33 -13.04
N GLN A 64 37.97 0.54 -12.69
CA GLN A 64 38.87 1.42 -13.43
C GLN A 64 39.08 0.91 -14.86
N GLY A 65 38.95 1.80 -15.85
CA GLY A 65 39.08 1.45 -17.27
C GLY A 65 37.81 0.89 -17.92
N ALA A 66 36.74 0.70 -17.15
CA ALA A 66 35.45 0.31 -17.68
C ALA A 66 34.74 1.50 -18.34
N ILE A 67 34.15 1.28 -19.53
CA ILE A 67 33.27 2.26 -20.20
C ILE A 67 31.79 2.03 -19.88
N GLY A 68 31.49 0.93 -19.19
CA GLY A 68 30.15 0.50 -18.84
C GLY A 68 30.17 -0.94 -18.36
N TYR A 69 28.97 -1.49 -18.18
CA TYR A 69 28.76 -2.83 -17.64
C TYR A 69 27.69 -3.57 -18.44
N LEU A 70 27.79 -4.89 -18.45
CA LEU A 70 26.69 -5.78 -18.80
C LEU A 70 26.21 -6.50 -17.57
N TYR A 71 24.90 -6.61 -17.39
CA TYR A 71 24.30 -7.45 -16.36
C TYR A 71 23.32 -8.47 -16.93
N THR A 72 23.10 -9.54 -16.19
CA THR A 72 22.06 -10.54 -16.46
C THR A 72 21.41 -10.99 -15.14
N VAL A 73 20.15 -11.40 -15.24
CA VAL A 73 19.38 -12.02 -14.15
C VAL A 73 19.01 -13.43 -14.57
N ASN A 74 19.41 -14.45 -13.79
CA ASN A 74 19.21 -15.87 -14.09
C ASN A 74 19.68 -16.26 -15.52
N ASP A 75 20.82 -15.71 -15.96
CA ASP A 75 21.42 -15.98 -17.27
C ASP A 75 20.51 -15.63 -18.48
N SER A 76 19.57 -14.69 -18.28
CA SER A 76 18.82 -14.05 -19.35
C SER A 76 19.69 -13.16 -20.26
N ALA A 77 19.09 -12.64 -21.34
CA ALA A 77 19.77 -11.79 -22.31
C ALA A 77 20.48 -10.58 -21.64
N PRO A 78 21.80 -10.39 -21.84
CA PRO A 78 22.55 -9.32 -21.19
C PRO A 78 21.99 -7.92 -21.49
N GLN A 79 22.00 -7.06 -20.47
CA GLN A 79 21.53 -5.68 -20.54
C GLN A 79 22.71 -4.73 -20.27
N SER A 80 22.81 -3.61 -21.00
CA SER A 80 23.90 -2.63 -20.85
C SER A 80 23.56 -1.48 -19.92
N LEU A 81 24.54 -1.05 -19.13
CA LEU A 81 24.45 0.17 -18.33
C LEU A 81 25.78 0.93 -18.28
N ALA A 82 25.70 2.27 -18.17
CA ALA A 82 26.87 3.14 -18.03
C ALA A 82 27.24 3.44 -16.57
N ILE A 83 26.31 3.22 -15.64
CA ILE A 83 26.48 3.46 -14.20
C ILE A 83 26.78 2.14 -13.47
N ASN A 84 27.05 2.20 -12.17
CA ASN A 84 27.44 1.05 -11.34
C ASN A 84 26.34 0.61 -10.35
N SER A 85 25.07 0.82 -10.70
CA SER A 85 23.89 0.43 -9.93
C SER A 85 22.68 0.21 -10.84
N VAL A 86 21.79 -0.72 -10.48
CA VAL A 86 20.55 -0.99 -11.23
C VAL A 86 19.44 -1.48 -10.29
N GLN A 87 18.22 -1.02 -10.54
CA GLN A 87 17.01 -1.60 -9.96
C GLN A 87 16.43 -2.65 -10.92
N VAL A 88 16.32 -3.89 -10.47
CA VAL A 88 15.71 -5.00 -11.20
C VAL A 88 14.25 -5.11 -10.76
N THR A 89 13.31 -5.14 -11.71
CA THR A 89 11.86 -5.16 -11.46
C THR A 89 11.18 -6.26 -12.28
N GLY A 90 9.88 -6.49 -12.04
CA GLY A 90 9.09 -7.48 -12.79
C GLY A 90 9.35 -8.93 -12.36
N LEU A 91 9.76 -9.13 -11.11
CA LEU A 91 10.13 -10.43 -10.56
C LEU A 91 8.95 -11.12 -9.88
N THR A 92 9.00 -12.45 -9.86
CA THR A 92 8.13 -13.30 -9.03
C THR A 92 8.57 -13.28 -7.57
N ALA A 93 7.61 -13.20 -6.65
CA ALA A 93 7.83 -13.21 -5.21
C ALA A 93 8.36 -14.55 -4.70
N ASP A 94 8.94 -14.54 -3.50
CA ASP A 94 9.57 -15.73 -2.86
C ASP A 94 10.55 -16.50 -3.76
N THR A 95 11.16 -15.82 -4.73
CA THR A 95 12.02 -16.46 -5.73
C THR A 95 13.44 -15.95 -5.58
N THR A 96 14.39 -16.88 -5.58
CA THR A 96 15.82 -16.55 -5.59
C THR A 96 16.29 -16.26 -7.00
N TYR A 97 16.87 -15.08 -7.18
CA TYR A 97 17.49 -14.62 -8.42
C TYR A 97 19.01 -14.56 -8.27
N THR A 98 19.71 -14.94 -9.33
CA THR A 98 21.14 -14.73 -9.50
C THR A 98 21.36 -13.52 -10.40
N PHE A 99 21.96 -12.47 -9.84
CA PHE A 99 22.42 -11.31 -10.60
C PHE A 99 23.89 -11.50 -10.95
N LYS A 100 24.25 -11.31 -12.22
CA LYS A 100 25.64 -11.28 -12.67
C LYS A 100 25.95 -9.96 -13.37
N VAL A 101 27.15 -9.44 -13.17
CA VAL A 101 27.64 -8.24 -13.85
C VAL A 101 29.11 -8.39 -14.27
N ARG A 102 29.47 -7.82 -15.42
CA ARG A 102 30.86 -7.67 -15.85
C ARG A 102 31.14 -6.26 -16.36
N ALA A 103 32.39 -5.83 -16.24
CA ALA A 103 32.87 -4.55 -16.76
C ALA A 103 33.28 -4.69 -18.23
N LEU A 104 32.92 -3.70 -19.04
CA LEU A 104 33.29 -3.61 -20.45
C LEU A 104 34.51 -2.72 -20.65
N SER A 105 35.50 -3.21 -21.39
CA SER A 105 36.69 -2.45 -21.74
C SER A 105 36.40 -1.41 -22.82
N GLY A 106 36.92 -0.19 -22.63
CA GLY A 106 36.91 0.86 -23.64
C GLY A 106 37.97 0.71 -24.73
N ASP A 107 38.94 -0.19 -24.53
CA ASP A 107 40.07 -0.41 -25.42
C ASP A 107 40.52 -1.87 -25.29
N THR A 108 39.95 -2.74 -26.14
CA THR A 108 40.22 -4.18 -26.13
C THR A 108 41.65 -4.54 -26.52
N ALA A 109 42.43 -3.59 -27.03
CA ALA A 109 43.86 -3.75 -27.26
C ALA A 109 44.69 -3.54 -25.98
N LYS A 110 44.13 -2.89 -24.95
CA LYS A 110 44.80 -2.62 -23.66
C LYS A 110 44.28 -3.45 -22.51
N ASN A 111 42.96 -3.69 -22.45
CA ASN A 111 42.34 -4.57 -21.47
C ASN A 111 41.20 -5.37 -22.09
N LEU A 112 41.04 -6.63 -21.70
CA LEU A 112 39.84 -7.43 -22.00
C LEU A 112 38.70 -7.06 -21.05
N ASP A 113 37.46 -7.38 -21.43
CA ASP A 113 36.31 -7.34 -20.50
C ASP A 113 36.60 -8.18 -19.25
N SER A 114 36.00 -7.81 -18.12
CA SER A 114 36.17 -8.60 -16.89
C SER A 114 35.44 -9.94 -16.96
N ASP A 115 35.82 -10.85 -16.07
CA ASP A 115 34.94 -11.96 -15.70
C ASP A 115 33.63 -11.44 -15.09
N TRP A 116 32.64 -12.34 -14.98
CA TRP A 116 31.36 -12.05 -14.34
C TRP A 116 31.49 -12.14 -12.82
N GLY A 117 31.17 -11.06 -12.13
CA GLY A 117 30.84 -11.07 -10.70
C GLY A 117 29.38 -11.44 -10.50
N SER A 118 29.04 -12.02 -9.34
CA SER A 118 27.69 -12.48 -9.06
C SER A 118 27.26 -12.29 -7.62
N CYS A 119 25.96 -12.05 -7.41
CA CYS A 119 25.30 -12.14 -6.11
C CYS A 119 23.92 -12.79 -6.26
N THR A 120 23.35 -13.23 -5.14
CA THR A 120 22.01 -13.80 -5.10
C THR A 120 21.11 -12.98 -4.18
N VAL A 121 19.83 -12.94 -4.52
CA VAL A 121 18.80 -12.29 -3.71
C VAL A 121 17.49 -13.06 -3.82
N THR A 122 16.83 -13.25 -2.69
CA THR A 122 15.47 -13.79 -2.65
C THR A 122 14.52 -12.61 -2.48
N THR A 123 13.61 -12.41 -3.43
CA THR A 123 12.52 -11.43 -3.26
C THR A 123 11.70 -11.81 -2.05
N LYS A 124 11.13 -10.81 -1.35
CA LYS A 124 10.22 -11.10 -0.24
C LYS A 124 9.10 -12.02 -0.72
N ALA A 125 8.64 -12.91 0.16
CA ALA A 125 7.44 -13.68 -0.12
C ALA A 125 6.28 -12.72 -0.39
N ALA A 126 5.40 -13.08 -1.32
CA ALA A 126 4.09 -12.47 -1.35
C ALA A 126 3.48 -12.69 0.04
N SER A 127 2.76 -11.70 0.57
CA SER A 127 1.89 -11.97 1.71
C SER A 127 0.89 -13.04 1.27
N GLN A 128 1.21 -14.30 1.55
CA GLN A 128 0.22 -15.36 1.67
C GLN A 128 -0.76 -14.81 2.69
N GLY A 129 -2.06 -14.85 2.39
CA GLY A 129 -3.11 -14.51 3.35
C GLY A 129 -2.99 -15.39 4.59
N GLY A 130 -2.10 -15.00 5.50
CA GLY A 130 -1.99 -15.55 6.82
C GLY A 130 -3.27 -15.18 7.55
N THR A 131 -3.74 -16.08 8.41
CA THR A 131 -4.78 -15.73 9.36
C THR A 131 -4.29 -14.51 10.15
N SER A 132 -4.86 -13.35 9.87
CA SER A 132 -4.66 -12.15 10.66
C SER A 132 -5.10 -12.43 12.09
N SER A 133 -4.43 -11.84 13.08
CA SER A 133 -4.92 -11.83 14.46
C SER A 133 -6.29 -11.16 14.57
N HIS A 134 -6.62 -10.28 13.62
CA HIS A 134 -7.94 -9.68 13.50
C HIS A 134 -8.84 -10.61 12.68
N ALA A 135 -9.81 -11.23 13.35
CA ALA A 135 -10.71 -12.20 12.74
C ALA A 135 -11.44 -11.65 11.50
N CYS A 136 -11.77 -10.36 11.50
CA CYS A 136 -12.41 -9.66 10.40
C CYS A 136 -11.59 -9.62 9.09
N LEU A 137 -10.27 -9.83 9.13
CA LEU A 137 -9.41 -9.94 7.94
C LEU A 137 -9.27 -11.39 7.42
N ASN A 138 -9.93 -12.35 8.09
CA ASN A 138 -9.90 -13.77 7.71
C ASN A 138 -11.16 -14.24 6.95
N GLY A 139 -12.17 -13.40 6.81
CA GLY A 139 -13.39 -13.72 6.08
C GLY A 139 -13.20 -13.74 4.56
N THR A 140 -14.30 -13.54 3.83
CA THR A 140 -14.34 -13.59 2.37
C THR A 140 -15.24 -12.49 1.82
N ASP A 141 -15.27 -12.33 0.49
CA ASP A 141 -16.17 -11.42 -0.21
C ASP A 141 -16.17 -9.98 0.33
N TYR A 142 -15.00 -9.35 0.31
CA TYR A 142 -14.81 -8.00 0.84
C TYR A 142 -15.32 -6.91 -0.11
N TYR A 143 -16.08 -5.97 0.42
CA TYR A 143 -16.51 -4.73 -0.21
C TYR A 143 -15.90 -3.58 0.59
N LEU A 144 -14.80 -3.03 0.09
CA LEU A 144 -13.97 -2.09 0.85
C LEU A 144 -14.55 -0.69 0.81
N ILE A 145 -14.58 0.00 1.96
CA ILE A 145 -15.03 1.40 2.07
C ILE A 145 -13.88 2.27 2.60
N LEU A 146 -13.12 1.76 3.58
CA LEU A 146 -11.92 2.35 4.15
C LEU A 146 -11.02 1.20 4.63
N LEU A 147 -9.80 1.10 4.10
CA LEU A 147 -8.82 0.10 4.56
C LEU A 147 -7.42 0.55 4.13
N ASP A 148 -6.49 0.54 5.07
CA ASP A 148 -5.10 0.90 4.82
C ASP A 148 -4.42 -0.04 3.81
N ALA A 149 -3.34 0.43 3.18
CA ALA A 149 -2.68 -0.30 2.10
C ALA A 149 -2.06 -1.61 2.60
N THR A 150 -1.48 -1.59 3.80
CA THR A 150 -0.86 -2.77 4.40
C THR A 150 -1.88 -3.86 4.69
N SER A 151 -3.01 -3.54 5.32
CA SER A 151 -4.09 -4.50 5.60
C SER A 151 -4.79 -4.99 4.33
N TYR A 152 -4.94 -4.12 3.33
CA TYR A 152 -5.49 -4.49 2.02
C TYR A 152 -4.76 -5.68 1.38
N GLU A 153 -3.42 -5.73 1.49
CA GLU A 153 -2.63 -6.82 0.92
C GLU A 153 -3.00 -8.21 1.48
N SER A 154 -3.56 -8.28 2.68
CA SER A 154 -4.02 -9.53 3.31
C SER A 154 -5.37 -10.04 2.79
N VAL A 155 -6.19 -9.15 2.22
CA VAL A 155 -7.55 -9.46 1.74
C VAL A 155 -7.73 -9.31 0.23
N LYS A 156 -6.76 -8.72 -0.48
CA LYS A 156 -6.87 -8.34 -1.92
C LYS A 156 -7.44 -9.42 -2.84
N ASP A 157 -7.08 -10.69 -2.64
CA ASP A 157 -7.53 -11.80 -3.47
C ASP A 157 -8.98 -12.23 -3.19
N ARG A 158 -9.59 -11.65 -2.15
CA ARG A 158 -10.96 -11.89 -1.68
C ARG A 158 -11.83 -10.64 -1.80
N VAL A 159 -11.35 -9.59 -2.46
CA VAL A 159 -12.10 -8.34 -2.68
C VAL A 159 -13.06 -8.51 -3.87
N LYS A 160 -14.32 -8.20 -3.64
CA LYS A 160 -15.39 -8.16 -4.63
C LYS A 160 -15.53 -6.78 -5.25
N ALA A 161 -15.51 -5.74 -4.42
CA ALA A 161 -15.58 -4.35 -4.85
C ALA A 161 -14.72 -3.45 -3.95
N ASP A 162 -14.19 -2.36 -4.52
CA ASP A 162 -13.37 -1.40 -3.80
C ASP A 162 -13.92 0.03 -3.97
N TYR A 163 -14.51 0.54 -2.90
CA TYR A 163 -15.09 1.88 -2.80
C TYR A 163 -14.21 2.84 -2.00
N ARG A 164 -12.97 2.47 -1.70
CA ARG A 164 -12.05 3.35 -0.96
C ARG A 164 -11.81 4.65 -1.75
N PRO A 165 -11.83 5.82 -1.09
CA PRO A 165 -11.59 7.10 -1.75
C PRO A 165 -10.26 7.11 -2.53
N ASN A 166 -10.31 7.65 -3.75
CA ASN A 166 -9.17 7.77 -4.66
C ASN A 166 -9.19 9.07 -5.48
N ASP A 167 -10.10 10.00 -5.14
CA ASP A 167 -10.32 11.31 -5.76
C ASP A 167 -10.59 11.29 -7.28
N THR A 168 -10.92 10.13 -7.84
CA THR A 168 -11.19 9.96 -9.28
C THR A 168 -12.56 9.33 -9.50
N THR A 169 -12.80 8.23 -8.82
CA THR A 169 -14.01 7.42 -8.97
C THR A 169 -14.74 7.20 -7.67
N ASN A 170 -14.01 7.19 -6.56
CA ASN A 170 -14.52 7.03 -5.22
C ASN A 170 -14.08 8.23 -4.37
N PHE A 171 -14.97 8.73 -3.53
CA PHE A 171 -14.78 9.99 -2.83
C PHE A 171 -15.33 9.92 -1.40
N LEU A 172 -14.70 10.65 -0.49
CA LEU A 172 -15.31 11.00 0.81
C LEU A 172 -15.82 12.44 0.71
N TYR A 173 -17.13 12.60 0.57
CA TYR A 173 -17.75 13.92 0.49
C TYR A 173 -18.22 14.38 1.86
N VAL A 174 -17.69 15.51 2.31
CA VAL A 174 -18.24 16.26 3.44
C VAL A 174 -19.31 17.22 2.91
N TRP A 175 -20.53 17.14 3.45
CA TRP A 175 -21.62 18.00 3.02
C TRP A 175 -21.61 19.33 3.77
N GLU A 176 -21.84 20.41 3.03
CA GLU A 176 -22.02 21.78 3.56
C GLU A 176 -20.90 22.28 4.50
N GLU A 177 -19.69 21.76 4.34
CA GLU A 177 -18.55 22.05 5.23
C GLU A 177 -18.89 21.79 6.71
N THR A 178 -19.76 20.81 6.97
CA THR A 178 -20.18 20.43 8.32
C THR A 178 -19.07 19.79 9.14
N LEU A 179 -18.05 19.26 8.46
CA LEU A 179 -16.85 18.67 9.03
C LEU A 179 -15.60 19.28 8.40
N LEU A 180 -14.50 19.28 9.15
CA LEU A 180 -13.16 19.65 8.69
C LEU A 180 -12.21 18.47 8.88
N GLY A 181 -11.13 18.44 8.11
CA GLY A 181 -10.06 17.45 8.32
C GLY A 181 -9.45 17.59 9.72
N GLY A 182 -9.41 16.48 10.45
CA GLY A 182 -8.69 16.37 11.72
C GLY A 182 -7.21 16.05 11.50
N THR A 183 -6.51 15.81 12.60
CA THR A 183 -5.09 15.42 12.60
C THR A 183 -4.92 14.00 13.14
N THR A 184 -4.10 13.19 12.47
CA THR A 184 -3.79 11.83 12.90
C THR A 184 -2.39 11.74 13.50
N SER A 185 -2.26 10.99 14.60
CA SER A 185 -0.95 10.72 15.25
C SER A 185 -1.00 9.44 16.07
N GLY A 186 -0.17 8.46 15.71
CA GLY A 186 -0.13 7.16 16.38
C GLY A 186 -0.34 6.02 15.39
N LEU A 187 -0.87 4.91 15.87
CA LEU A 187 -1.19 3.75 15.05
C LEU A 187 -2.69 3.71 14.75
N GLY A 188 -3.04 3.34 13.51
CA GLY A 188 -4.40 3.00 13.12
C GLY A 188 -4.88 1.70 13.79
N TYR A 189 -6.08 1.26 13.43
CA TYR A 189 -6.75 0.16 14.12
C TYR A 189 -5.95 -1.16 14.11
N TYR A 190 -5.34 -1.48 12.98
CA TYR A 190 -4.53 -2.70 12.83
C TYR A 190 -3.07 -2.56 13.27
N GLY A 191 -2.68 -1.41 13.84
CA GLY A 191 -1.32 -1.22 14.35
C GLY A 191 -0.25 -0.99 13.28
N ASN A 192 -0.64 -0.79 12.01
CA ASN A 192 0.31 -0.59 10.91
C ASN A 192 0.98 0.79 11.00
N ALA A 193 2.32 0.80 10.99
CA ALA A 193 3.09 2.03 11.10
C ALA A 193 3.04 2.85 9.80
N GLY A 194 2.78 4.16 9.93
CA GLY A 194 2.76 5.10 8.80
C GLY A 194 1.45 5.14 8.01
N GLU A 195 0.45 4.36 8.41
CA GLU A 195 -0.89 4.38 7.83
C GLU A 195 -1.78 5.34 8.64
N ALA A 196 -2.33 6.35 7.98
CA ALA A 196 -3.23 7.31 8.61
C ALA A 196 -4.69 6.81 8.54
N TRP A 197 -5.47 7.12 9.57
CA TRP A 197 -6.91 6.89 9.59
C TRP A 197 -7.70 8.11 9.11
N THR A 198 -9.02 7.99 9.01
CA THR A 198 -9.89 9.13 8.68
C THR A 198 -10.29 9.86 9.96
N SER A 199 -9.91 11.13 10.08
CA SER A 199 -10.27 12.01 11.19
C SER A 199 -11.05 13.21 10.68
N LEU A 200 -12.26 13.42 11.19
CA LEU A 200 -13.13 14.54 10.81
C LEU A 200 -13.69 15.24 12.06
N VAL A 201 -13.61 16.57 12.09
CA VAL A 201 -13.98 17.41 13.23
C VAL A 201 -15.20 18.26 12.89
N TYR A 202 -16.19 18.28 13.77
CA TYR A 202 -17.43 19.04 13.59
C TYR A 202 -17.18 20.55 13.51
N ASN A 203 -17.81 21.20 12.54
CA ASN A 203 -17.62 22.61 12.19
C ASN A 203 -18.80 23.52 12.60
N GLY A 204 -19.61 23.12 13.59
CA GLY A 204 -20.61 24.01 14.20
C GLY A 204 -21.83 24.35 13.33
N LYS A 205 -22.20 23.50 12.36
CA LYS A 205 -23.30 23.75 11.40
C LYS A 205 -24.70 23.31 11.86
N GLY A 206 -24.87 22.90 13.10
CA GLY A 206 -26.10 22.32 13.66
C GLY A 206 -26.34 20.87 13.24
N TRP A 207 -25.59 20.34 12.28
CA TRP A 207 -25.63 18.94 11.87
C TRP A 207 -24.29 18.59 11.24
N PHE A 208 -24.00 17.31 11.07
CA PHE A 208 -22.95 16.90 10.16
C PHE A 208 -23.28 15.70 9.31
N GLY A 209 -22.60 15.60 8.17
CA GLY A 209 -22.67 14.44 7.32
C GLY A 209 -21.46 14.32 6.39
N ALA A 210 -20.95 13.09 6.30
CA ALA A 210 -19.96 12.71 5.30
C ALA A 210 -20.33 11.37 4.66
N GLY A 211 -20.20 11.28 3.34
CA GLY A 211 -20.57 10.10 2.55
C GLY A 211 -19.39 9.52 1.77
N PHE A 212 -19.21 8.21 1.83
CA PHE A 212 -18.36 7.44 0.93
C PHE A 212 -19.13 7.17 -0.36
N PHE A 213 -18.76 7.89 -1.42
CA PHE A 213 -19.42 7.88 -2.71
C PHE A 213 -18.59 7.14 -3.75
N SER A 214 -19.26 6.40 -4.64
CA SER A 214 -18.64 5.85 -5.84
C SER A 214 -19.44 6.24 -7.08
N ASN A 215 -18.76 6.68 -8.14
CA ASN A 215 -19.34 6.86 -9.48
C ASN A 215 -19.22 5.60 -10.37
N GLN A 216 -18.71 4.49 -9.82
CA GLN A 216 -18.50 3.26 -10.57
C GLN A 216 -19.74 2.37 -10.47
N LYS A 217 -20.72 2.59 -11.36
CA LYS A 217 -21.93 1.74 -11.39
C LYS A 217 -21.61 0.25 -11.44
N ALA A 218 -20.61 -0.16 -12.23
CA ALA A 218 -20.24 -1.57 -12.36
C ALA A 218 -19.72 -2.20 -11.06
N GLU A 219 -19.08 -1.40 -10.19
CA GLU A 219 -18.67 -1.86 -8.86
C GLU A 219 -19.87 -1.89 -7.92
N LEU A 220 -20.68 -0.83 -7.90
CA LEU A 220 -21.90 -0.73 -7.08
C LEU A 220 -22.89 -1.87 -7.38
N ASP A 221 -23.02 -2.28 -8.64
CA ASP A 221 -23.89 -3.39 -9.05
C ASP A 221 -23.51 -4.72 -8.36
N LYS A 222 -22.26 -4.87 -7.90
CA LYS A 222 -21.82 -6.07 -7.16
C LYS A 222 -22.44 -6.19 -5.77
N LEU A 223 -22.97 -5.10 -5.19
CA LEU A 223 -23.73 -5.15 -3.94
C LEU A 223 -24.97 -6.04 -4.03
N ALA A 224 -25.46 -6.32 -5.25
CA ALA A 224 -26.54 -7.27 -5.49
C ALA A 224 -26.21 -8.70 -5.02
N GLU A 225 -24.93 -9.08 -4.93
CA GLU A 225 -24.53 -10.39 -4.37
C GLU A 225 -24.91 -10.51 -2.88
N ILE A 226 -24.79 -9.42 -2.12
CA ILE A 226 -25.21 -9.36 -0.71
C ILE A 226 -26.74 -9.43 -0.62
N ALA A 227 -27.44 -8.75 -1.53
CA ALA A 227 -28.90 -8.76 -1.59
C ALA A 227 -29.49 -10.10 -1.99
N ALA A 228 -28.80 -10.88 -2.83
CA ALA A 228 -29.23 -12.22 -3.22
C ALA A 228 -29.41 -13.18 -2.03
N VAL A 229 -28.76 -12.88 -0.90
CA VAL A 229 -28.87 -13.62 0.36
C VAL A 229 -29.51 -12.80 1.48
N ASN A 230 -30.17 -11.67 1.18
CA ASN A 230 -30.75 -10.75 2.15
C ASN A 230 -29.76 -10.31 3.26
N GLY A 231 -28.47 -10.21 2.92
CA GLY A 231 -27.41 -9.88 3.87
C GLY A 231 -26.99 -11.01 4.81
N GLU A 232 -27.50 -12.23 4.67
CA GLU A 232 -27.12 -13.36 5.51
C GLU A 232 -25.61 -13.68 5.38
N GLY A 233 -24.94 -13.80 6.53
CA GLY A 233 -23.50 -14.05 6.63
C GLY A 233 -22.62 -12.83 6.35
N TYR A 234 -23.18 -11.72 5.85
CA TYR A 234 -22.44 -10.48 5.64
C TYR A 234 -22.54 -9.56 6.85
N TYR A 235 -21.45 -8.85 7.14
CA TYR A 235 -21.34 -7.90 8.23
C TYR A 235 -20.65 -6.63 7.73
N LEU A 236 -21.17 -5.48 8.15
CA LEU A 236 -20.41 -4.23 8.13
C LEU A 236 -19.48 -4.24 9.34
N HIS A 237 -18.16 -4.26 9.08
CA HIS A 237 -17.13 -4.04 10.10
C HIS A 237 -16.70 -2.57 10.06
N MET A 238 -16.49 -2.00 11.23
CA MET A 238 -16.06 -0.63 11.44
C MET A 238 -15.15 -0.54 12.66
N ALA A 239 -14.05 0.21 12.57
CA ALA A 239 -13.26 0.59 13.73
C ALA A 239 -13.42 2.07 14.05
N TRP A 240 -13.65 2.37 15.33
CA TRP A 240 -13.87 3.73 15.83
C TRP A 240 -12.94 4.02 17.00
N MET A 241 -12.33 5.21 17.05
CA MET A 241 -11.58 5.63 18.23
C MET A 241 -12.51 6.27 19.26
N GLY A 242 -12.36 5.86 20.52
CA GLY A 242 -13.18 6.29 21.65
C GLY A 242 -12.93 7.72 22.14
N THR A 243 -12.85 8.73 21.30
CA THR A 243 -12.53 10.11 21.74
C THR A 243 -13.76 10.99 21.94
N TYR A 244 -14.76 10.87 21.06
CA TYR A 244 -15.92 11.77 21.02
C TYR A 244 -17.19 11.10 21.55
N THR A 245 -17.83 11.71 22.56
CA THR A 245 -19.10 11.28 23.14
C THR A 245 -20.29 11.67 22.25
N GLY A 246 -21.33 10.84 22.22
CA GLY A 246 -22.56 11.14 21.49
C GLY A 246 -23.02 9.99 20.59
N THR A 247 -23.98 10.28 19.71
CA THR A 247 -24.55 9.29 18.77
C THR A 247 -24.12 9.61 17.34
N TYR A 248 -23.94 8.57 16.53
CA TYR A 248 -23.76 8.67 15.09
C TYR A 248 -24.84 7.86 14.39
N SER A 249 -25.34 8.33 13.25
CA SER A 249 -26.12 7.52 12.32
C SER A 249 -25.22 7.00 11.22
N VAL A 250 -25.04 5.69 11.15
CA VAL A 250 -24.44 5.01 9.99
C VAL A 250 -25.55 4.64 9.02
N VAL A 251 -25.42 5.13 7.79
CA VAL A 251 -26.46 5.05 6.75
C VAL A 251 -25.91 4.27 5.57
N MET A 252 -26.57 3.16 5.22
CA MET A 252 -26.32 2.45 3.96
C MET A 252 -27.37 2.87 2.92
N TYR A 253 -26.94 3.12 1.69
CA TYR A 253 -27.80 3.60 0.61
C TYR A 253 -27.92 2.58 -0.51
N ASP A 254 -29.10 2.50 -1.12
CA ASP A 254 -29.30 1.80 -2.40
C ASP A 254 -30.08 2.64 -3.42
N ASN A 255 -30.11 3.97 -3.18
CA ASN A 255 -30.88 4.96 -3.92
C ASN A 255 -32.41 4.77 -3.89
N SER A 256 -32.92 3.83 -3.10
CA SER A 256 -34.36 3.67 -2.81
C SER A 256 -34.70 3.76 -1.33
N ALA A 257 -33.74 3.43 -0.47
CA ALA A 257 -33.83 3.49 0.97
C ALA A 257 -32.55 4.06 1.59
N GLU A 258 -32.72 4.67 2.76
CA GLU A 258 -31.66 5.05 3.67
C GLU A 258 -31.75 4.17 4.92
N ALA A 259 -31.04 3.05 4.92
CA ALA A 259 -31.05 2.14 6.08
C ALA A 259 -30.13 2.69 7.17
N LYS A 260 -30.72 3.25 8.23
CA LYS A 260 -29.99 3.92 9.32
C LYS A 260 -29.84 3.01 10.54
N VAL A 261 -28.62 2.88 11.05
CA VAL A 261 -28.30 2.27 12.35
C VAL A 261 -27.57 3.30 13.20
N TYR A 262 -27.91 3.34 14.49
CA TYR A 262 -27.32 4.27 15.44
C TYR A 262 -26.16 3.61 16.19
N ILE A 263 -25.04 4.31 16.24
CA ILE A 263 -23.87 3.95 17.05
C ILE A 263 -23.81 4.94 18.22
N GLY A 264 -23.72 4.43 19.43
CA GLY A 264 -23.78 5.25 20.65
C GLY A 264 -22.63 4.98 21.62
N ASP A 265 -22.82 5.42 22.86
CA ASP A 265 -21.89 5.14 23.96
C ASP A 265 -22.00 3.68 24.42
N GLU A 266 -21.07 3.23 25.28
CA GLU A 266 -20.84 1.81 25.69
C GLU A 266 -22.09 0.96 25.96
N ASN A 267 -23.18 1.55 26.49
CA ASN A 267 -24.39 0.81 26.83
C ASN A 267 -25.43 0.71 25.70
N ALA A 268 -25.18 1.32 24.54
CA ALA A 268 -26.03 1.18 23.36
C ALA A 268 -25.85 -0.19 22.69
N GLU A 269 -26.83 -0.61 21.88
CA GLU A 269 -26.76 -1.89 21.12
C GLU A 269 -25.49 -1.98 20.27
N TYR A 270 -25.15 -0.88 19.58
CA TYR A 270 -23.89 -0.69 18.87
C TYR A 270 -23.12 0.43 19.58
N GLY A 271 -22.74 0.16 20.82
CA GLY A 271 -22.05 1.09 21.71
C GLY A 271 -20.57 0.78 21.88
N PHE A 272 -19.75 1.79 22.17
CA PHE A 272 -18.34 1.61 22.51
C PHE A 272 -17.85 2.61 23.55
N LYS A 273 -16.72 2.30 24.19
CA LYS A 273 -16.14 3.15 25.22
C LYS A 273 -15.55 4.42 24.62
N ARG A 274 -15.59 5.50 25.40
CA ARG A 274 -14.97 6.79 25.07
C ARG A 274 -13.65 6.95 25.81
N ASP A 275 -12.76 5.97 25.65
CA ASP A 275 -11.50 5.84 26.38
C ASP A 275 -10.25 6.23 25.59
N GLY A 276 -10.42 6.73 24.36
CA GLY A 276 -9.32 7.10 23.46
C GLY A 276 -8.67 5.92 22.74
N GLU A 277 -9.15 4.70 22.94
CA GLU A 277 -8.64 3.50 22.26
C GLU A 277 -9.51 3.14 21.06
N TRP A 278 -9.02 2.24 20.20
CA TRP A 278 -9.79 1.72 19.08
C TRP A 278 -10.79 0.63 19.51
N HIS A 279 -12.00 0.70 18.99
CA HIS A 279 -13.08 -0.28 19.22
C HIS A 279 -13.61 -0.82 17.91
N GLU A 280 -13.77 -2.14 17.85
CA GLU A 280 -14.42 -2.83 16.74
C GLU A 280 -15.95 -2.82 16.93
N ILE A 281 -16.67 -2.51 15.86
CA ILE A 281 -18.13 -2.61 15.79
C ILE A 281 -18.49 -3.42 14.55
N GLU A 282 -19.26 -4.49 14.75
CA GLU A 282 -19.73 -5.33 13.66
C GLU A 282 -21.26 -5.38 13.64
N ILE A 283 -21.85 -5.00 12.52
CA ILE A 283 -23.29 -4.94 12.33
C ILE A 283 -23.66 -5.96 11.25
N PRO A 284 -24.50 -6.96 11.54
CA PRO A 284 -25.01 -7.87 10.51
C PRO A 284 -25.71 -7.09 9.41
N MET A 285 -25.42 -7.39 8.14
CA MET A 285 -26.08 -6.71 7.03
C MET A 285 -27.59 -6.94 7.04
N THR A 286 -28.06 -8.08 7.58
CA THR A 286 -29.48 -8.37 7.79
C THR A 286 -30.21 -7.27 8.58
N VAL A 287 -29.53 -6.52 9.45
CA VAL A 287 -30.10 -5.36 10.17
C VAL A 287 -30.49 -4.25 9.19
N PHE A 288 -29.63 -3.95 8.22
CA PHE A 288 -29.91 -2.92 7.22
C PHE A 288 -30.97 -3.39 6.21
N PHE A 289 -30.94 -4.66 5.80
CA PHE A 289 -31.99 -5.26 4.96
C PHE A 289 -33.35 -5.23 5.65
N GLY A 290 -33.39 -5.52 6.96
CA GLY A 290 -34.61 -5.37 7.78
C GLY A 290 -35.14 -3.94 7.88
N LYS A 291 -34.31 -2.94 7.55
CA LYS A 291 -34.68 -1.51 7.46
C LYS A 291 -34.97 -1.05 6.04
N GLY A 292 -35.08 -1.97 5.08
CA GLY A 292 -35.50 -1.67 3.71
C GLY A 292 -34.36 -1.46 2.71
N LEU A 293 -33.13 -1.86 3.04
CA LEU A 293 -32.04 -1.95 2.05
C LEU A 293 -32.25 -3.15 1.12
N TYR A 294 -32.06 -2.97 -0.19
CA TYR A 294 -32.28 -4.02 -1.20
C TYR A 294 -31.22 -4.11 -2.30
N TYR A 295 -30.39 -3.09 -2.54
CA TYR A 295 -29.31 -3.09 -3.56
C TYR A 295 -29.73 -3.59 -4.95
N ARG A 296 -30.80 -3.01 -5.47
CA ARG A 296 -31.29 -3.31 -6.82
C ARG A 296 -30.45 -2.59 -7.87
N ALA A 297 -29.92 -3.34 -8.84
CA ALA A 297 -29.09 -2.78 -9.91
C ALA A 297 -29.82 -1.71 -10.75
N GLU A 298 -31.14 -1.81 -10.85
CA GLU A 298 -32.02 -0.82 -11.50
C GLU A 298 -32.15 0.50 -10.72
N ASN A 299 -31.87 0.51 -9.41
CA ASN A 299 -31.94 1.70 -8.59
C ASN A 299 -30.63 2.49 -8.61
N ILE A 300 -29.51 1.90 -9.02
CA ILE A 300 -28.20 2.55 -8.99
C ILE A 300 -28.12 3.63 -10.09
N PRO A 301 -27.95 4.92 -9.74
CA PRO A 301 -27.83 5.98 -10.73
C PRO A 301 -26.58 5.86 -11.61
N ALA A 302 -26.63 6.45 -12.80
CA ALA A 302 -25.49 6.45 -13.71
C ALA A 302 -24.31 7.28 -13.18
N GLU A 303 -24.62 8.33 -12.42
CA GLU A 303 -23.67 9.22 -11.75
C GLU A 303 -23.03 8.59 -10.50
N GLY A 304 -23.61 7.51 -9.98
CA GLY A 304 -23.17 6.87 -8.74
C GLY A 304 -24.05 7.19 -7.53
N MET A 305 -23.64 6.68 -6.37
CA MET A 305 -24.32 6.91 -5.10
C MET A 305 -23.35 6.76 -3.93
N ASN A 306 -23.78 7.21 -2.75
CA ASN A 306 -23.10 6.85 -1.51
C ASN A 306 -23.24 5.34 -1.28
N VAL A 307 -22.20 4.68 -0.79
CA VAL A 307 -22.26 3.30 -0.28
C VAL A 307 -22.61 3.33 1.20
N LEU A 308 -21.96 4.24 1.93
CA LEU A 308 -22.12 4.48 3.36
C LEU A 308 -22.03 5.98 3.63
N ALA A 309 -22.79 6.49 4.59
CA ALA A 309 -22.54 7.80 5.19
C ALA A 309 -22.59 7.74 6.71
N ILE A 310 -21.91 8.70 7.33
CA ILE A 310 -22.02 8.99 8.75
C ILE A 310 -22.71 10.34 8.87
N VAL A 311 -23.83 10.39 9.57
CA VAL A 311 -24.67 11.58 9.71
C VAL A 311 -25.08 11.76 11.16
N GLN A 312 -25.15 13.00 11.63
CA GLN A 312 -25.77 13.32 12.91
C GLN A 312 -26.51 14.65 12.85
N GLY A 313 -27.76 14.66 13.33
CA GLY A 313 -28.59 15.86 13.44
C GLY A 313 -28.49 16.53 14.81
N ASP A 314 -29.06 17.74 14.96
CA ASP A 314 -29.12 18.45 16.25
C ASP A 314 -30.14 17.81 17.20
N ASP A 315 -29.77 16.70 17.82
CA ASP A 315 -30.63 15.96 18.76
C ASP A 315 -30.14 16.04 20.21
N GLY A 316 -29.17 16.91 20.49
CA GLY A 316 -28.52 17.04 21.80
C GLY A 316 -27.47 15.97 22.09
N THR A 317 -27.21 15.04 21.16
CA THR A 317 -26.17 14.00 21.28
C THR A 317 -25.04 14.17 20.27
N MET A 318 -24.89 15.38 19.69
CA MET A 318 -23.91 15.71 18.65
C MET A 318 -22.46 15.47 19.09
N PRO A 319 -21.73 14.54 18.45
CA PRO A 319 -20.31 14.38 18.67
C PRO A 319 -19.49 15.55 18.10
N ALA A 320 -18.34 15.85 18.70
CA ALA A 320 -17.44 16.90 18.21
C ALA A 320 -16.62 16.49 16.96
N GLY A 321 -16.78 15.26 16.50
CA GLY A 321 -16.04 14.69 15.38
C GLY A 321 -16.10 13.16 15.42
N PHE A 322 -15.31 12.51 14.57
CA PHE A 322 -15.04 11.08 14.62
C PHE A 322 -13.67 10.75 14.04
N ASP A 323 -13.09 9.68 14.58
CA ASP A 323 -11.89 9.02 14.09
C ASP A 323 -12.28 7.58 13.73
N ILE A 324 -12.14 7.23 12.45
CA ILE A 324 -12.58 5.94 11.91
C ILE A 324 -11.50 5.30 11.06
N ASP A 325 -11.49 3.97 11.08
CA ASP A 325 -10.60 3.14 10.28
C ASP A 325 -11.31 1.83 9.90
N ALA A 326 -10.75 1.11 8.93
CA ALA A 326 -11.14 -0.26 8.58
C ALA A 326 -12.62 -0.46 8.21
N PHE A 327 -13.33 0.47 7.56
CA PHE A 327 -14.71 0.21 7.14
C PHE A 327 -14.79 -0.72 5.93
N PHE A 328 -15.50 -1.85 6.06
CA PHE A 328 -15.79 -2.74 4.93
C PHE A 328 -16.98 -3.64 5.23
N ILE A 329 -17.66 -4.09 4.18
CA ILE A 329 -18.59 -5.22 4.28
C ILE A 329 -17.82 -6.49 3.94
N TYR A 330 -18.02 -7.55 4.69
CA TYR A 330 -17.41 -8.84 4.40
C TYR A 330 -18.31 -9.99 4.83
N LYS A 331 -18.04 -11.17 4.30
CA LYS A 331 -18.68 -12.42 4.69
C LYS A 331 -17.84 -13.11 5.77
N LYS A 332 -18.44 -13.35 6.93
CA LYS A 332 -17.85 -14.12 8.02
C LYS A 332 -17.87 -15.62 7.75
#